data_AF-A0A3D4ZYG2-F1
#
_entry.id   AF-A0A3D4ZYG2-F1
#
_cell.length_a   1.000
_cell.length_b   1.000
_cell.length_c   1.000
_cell.angle_alpha   90.00
_cell.angle_beta   90.00
_cell.angle_gamma   90.00
#
_symmetry.space_group_name_H-M   'P 1'
#
loop_
_entity.id
_entity.type
_entity.pdbx_description
1 polymer ?
#
loop_
_entity_poly.entity_id
_entity_poly.type
_entity_poly.pdbx_seq_one_letter_code
_entity_poly.pdbx_strand_id
1 'polypeptide(L)'
;MHRAKWFFAVTLLLTVALGLVGCGSDPGGVIWGTITDGGEVLTYQVNDIPSTVIRQPQLLASGEVDDPALLAAVREVTGRTHAQAVELLASFDSSGPDVVEVLVLRSDAFVARYWSDPNAKLGRWYAPILRGQIYLPAEARQLLALPLANTGRCVTLYRFKAGLTLIRGACADMTGNPEAFGPYATGGGEQYYAPDATLWVVDHVELNPNAIELVSELRFPQGVQ
;
A
#
# COMPACT_ATOMS: atom_id res chain seq x y z
N MET A 1 -36.27 34.19 -45.10
CA MET A 1 -35.97 32.88 -44.45
C MET A 1 -34.47 32.89 -44.21
N HIS A 2 -33.85 32.92 -43.03
CA HIS A 2 -34.12 32.60 -41.62
C HIS A 2 -33.21 33.56 -40.82
N ARG A 3 -33.68 34.51 -40.00
CA ARG A 3 -34.08 34.42 -38.57
C ARG A 3 -33.48 33.26 -37.76
N ALA A 4 -32.96 33.65 -36.58
CA ALA A 4 -32.62 32.88 -35.39
C ALA A 4 -31.19 32.31 -35.30
N LYS A 5 -30.31 33.04 -34.59
CA LYS A 5 -29.40 32.54 -33.53
C LYS A 5 -28.43 33.61 -32.97
N TRP A 6 -28.79 34.89 -33.04
CA TRP A 6 -28.18 35.96 -32.26
C TRP A 6 -29.10 36.29 -31.08
N PHE A 7 -29.11 35.44 -30.04
CA PHE A 7 -29.81 35.70 -28.79
C PHE A 7 -29.25 34.92 -27.58
N PHE A 8 -27.94 34.66 -27.57
CA PHE A 8 -27.20 34.38 -26.32
C PHE A 8 -25.98 35.30 -26.27
N ALA A 9 -26.31 36.57 -26.19
CA ALA A 9 -25.43 37.60 -25.66
C ALA A 9 -25.23 37.30 -24.16
N VAL A 10 -23.97 37.35 -23.72
CA VAL A 10 -23.60 37.88 -22.40
C VAL A 10 -24.03 37.01 -21.21
N THR A 11 -23.42 35.82 -21.10
CA THR A 11 -23.11 35.19 -19.80
C THR A 11 -21.68 34.62 -19.83
N LEU A 12 -20.74 35.44 -20.32
CA LEU A 12 -19.32 35.16 -20.30
C LEU A 12 -18.64 36.50 -20.06
N LEU A 13 -17.85 36.60 -18.99
CA LEU A 13 -17.29 37.83 -18.40
C LEU A 13 -18.25 38.62 -17.51
N LEU A 14 -18.36 38.22 -16.23
CA LEU A 14 -18.06 39.06 -15.06
C LEU A 14 -18.53 38.32 -13.78
N THR A 15 -17.64 37.50 -13.22
CA THR A 15 -17.61 37.17 -11.78
C THR A 15 -16.21 36.66 -11.41
N VAL A 16 -15.20 37.44 -11.75
CA VAL A 16 -13.86 37.35 -11.14
C VAL A 16 -13.51 38.73 -10.65
N ALA A 17 -14.04 39.08 -9.48
CA ALA A 17 -13.45 40.03 -8.54
C ALA A 17 -14.39 40.24 -7.36
N LEU A 18 -13.83 40.01 -6.16
CA LEU A 18 -14.25 40.47 -4.83
C LEU A 18 -15.08 39.52 -3.95
N GLY A 19 -14.39 39.07 -2.90
CA GLY A 19 -14.93 38.57 -1.63
C GLY A 19 -14.67 37.07 -1.45
N LEU A 20 -13.84 36.57 -0.52
CA LEU A 20 -13.35 37.12 0.73
C LEU A 20 -12.07 36.36 1.14
N VAL A 21 -11.21 37.08 1.85
CA VAL A 21 -10.05 36.59 2.59
C VAL A 21 -10.45 35.44 3.51
N GLY A 22 -9.89 34.27 3.26
CA GLY A 22 -9.84 33.15 4.20
C GLY A 22 -8.44 32.56 4.13
N CYS A 23 -7.68 32.66 5.21
CA CYS A 23 -6.40 32.00 5.37
C CYS A 23 -6.59 30.49 5.12
N GLY A 24 -6.11 30.00 3.98
CA GLY A 24 -6.06 28.59 3.64
C GLY A 24 -4.68 28.32 3.10
N SER A 25 -3.89 27.59 3.86
CA SER A 25 -2.67 26.93 3.40
C SER A 25 -2.95 26.24 2.07
N ASP A 26 -2.19 26.57 1.03
CA ASP A 26 -1.95 25.64 -0.07
C ASP A 26 -1.08 24.49 0.47
N PRO A 27 -1.47 23.22 0.27
CA PRO A 27 -0.47 22.17 0.18
C PRO A 27 -0.71 21.33 -1.08
N GLY A 28 0.29 21.30 -1.96
CA GLY A 28 0.56 20.17 -2.85
C GLY A 28 -0.51 19.85 -3.89
N GLY A 29 -0.17 20.10 -5.16
CA GLY A 29 -1.01 19.78 -6.31
C GLY A 29 -1.64 18.38 -6.25
N VAL A 30 -2.94 18.34 -6.56
CA VAL A 30 -3.75 17.14 -6.71
C VAL A 30 -3.10 16.22 -7.75
N ILE A 31 -2.66 15.02 -7.33
CA ILE A 31 -2.18 13.99 -8.24
C ILE A 31 -3.41 13.24 -8.77
N TRP A 32 -3.72 13.41 -10.06
CA TRP A 32 -4.82 12.71 -10.74
C TRP A 32 -4.32 11.37 -11.28
N GLY A 33 -4.90 10.26 -10.81
CA GLY A 33 -4.69 8.94 -11.40
C GLY A 33 -5.88 8.55 -12.27
N THR A 34 -5.65 8.36 -13.58
CA THR A 34 -6.65 7.81 -14.50
C THR A 34 -6.57 6.29 -14.47
N ILE A 35 -7.64 5.61 -14.03
CA ILE A 35 -7.79 4.17 -14.19
C ILE A 35 -8.76 3.93 -15.35
N THR A 36 -8.31 3.18 -16.36
CA THR A 36 -9.20 2.66 -17.41
C THR A 36 -9.37 1.17 -17.17
N ASP A 37 -10.55 0.77 -16.73
CA ASP A 37 -11.04 -0.60 -16.84
C ASP A 37 -12.26 -0.59 -17.76
N GLY A 38 -12.32 -1.49 -18.74
CA GLY A 38 -13.49 -1.67 -19.60
C GLY A 38 -13.94 -0.47 -20.48
N GLY A 39 -13.18 0.63 -20.54
CA GLY A 39 -13.53 1.80 -21.37
C GLY A 39 -14.29 2.91 -20.62
N GLU A 40 -14.52 2.77 -19.32
CA GLU A 40 -14.96 3.88 -18.47
C GLU A 40 -13.79 4.45 -17.68
N VAL A 41 -13.67 5.78 -17.71
CA VAL A 41 -12.63 6.53 -17.00
C VAL A 41 -13.07 6.70 -15.55
N LEU A 42 -12.52 5.88 -14.65
CA LEU A 42 -12.66 6.11 -13.22
C LEU A 42 -11.57 7.07 -12.78
N THR A 43 -11.98 8.32 -12.55
CA THR A 43 -11.14 9.37 -11.96
C THR A 43 -11.27 9.27 -10.45
N TYR A 44 -10.24 8.79 -9.75
CA TYR A 44 -10.23 8.82 -8.28
C TYR A 44 -9.51 10.07 -7.81
N GLN A 45 -10.16 10.81 -6.92
CA GLN A 45 -9.49 11.82 -6.12
C GLN A 45 -8.66 11.08 -5.06
N VAL A 46 -7.35 11.27 -5.06
CA VAL A 46 -6.41 10.66 -4.08
C VAL A 46 -6.76 11.03 -2.62
N ASN A 47 -7.68 11.98 -2.40
CA ASN A 47 -8.16 12.36 -1.07
C ASN A 47 -9.19 11.38 -0.45
N ASP A 48 -9.72 10.41 -1.22
CA ASP A 48 -10.68 9.42 -0.69
C ASP A 48 -10.03 8.08 -0.31
N ILE A 49 -8.71 7.93 -0.50
CA ILE A 49 -8.02 6.71 -0.03
C ILE A 49 -7.85 6.81 1.49
N PRO A 50 -8.44 5.90 2.28
CA PRO A 50 -8.28 5.94 3.72
C PRO A 50 -6.83 5.64 4.11
N SER A 51 -6.27 6.47 4.99
CA SER A 51 -4.91 6.25 5.52
C SER A 51 -4.83 4.98 6.37
N THR A 52 -3.67 4.35 6.40
CA THR A 52 -3.35 3.37 7.42
C THR A 52 -3.28 4.08 8.77
N VAL A 53 -4.11 3.66 9.71
CA VAL A 53 -4.04 4.14 11.09
C VAL A 53 -4.10 2.93 12.02
N ILE A 54 -2.93 2.50 12.49
CA ILE A 54 -2.83 1.45 13.50
C ILE A 54 -3.04 2.11 14.88
N ARG A 55 -4.25 2.02 15.43
CA ARG A 55 -4.61 2.66 16.70
C ARG A 55 -4.34 1.73 17.88
N GLN A 56 -3.39 2.09 18.72
CA GLN A 56 -3.08 1.40 19.98
C GLN A 56 -3.01 -0.14 19.81
N PRO A 57 -2.14 -0.64 18.91
CA PRO A 57 -2.03 -2.08 18.71
C PRO A 57 -1.56 -2.74 20.02
N GLN A 58 -1.87 -4.03 20.17
CA GLN A 58 -1.21 -4.83 21.20
C GLN A 58 0.15 -5.26 20.66
N LEU A 59 1.24 -4.77 21.27
CA LEU A 59 2.59 -5.25 20.99
C LEU A 59 2.80 -6.62 21.63
N LEU A 60 3.21 -7.61 20.84
CA LEU A 60 3.56 -8.95 21.30
C LEU A 60 5.07 -9.09 21.52
N ALA A 61 5.87 -8.57 20.58
CA ALA A 61 7.33 -8.52 20.66
C ALA A 61 7.87 -7.41 19.77
N SER A 62 9.07 -6.93 20.06
CA SER A 62 9.83 -6.02 19.21
C SER A 62 11.33 -6.25 19.38
N GLY A 63 12.10 -6.13 18.31
CA GLY A 63 13.56 -6.25 18.39
C GLY A 63 14.24 -6.19 17.02
N GLU A 64 15.55 -6.39 17.02
CA GLU A 64 16.33 -6.68 15.82
C GLU A 64 15.93 -8.05 15.24
N VAL A 65 16.22 -8.31 13.97
CA VAL A 65 15.79 -9.51 13.24
C VAL A 65 16.32 -10.83 13.82
N ASP A 66 17.39 -10.78 14.61
CA ASP A 66 17.98 -11.93 15.31
C ASP A 66 17.60 -11.99 16.81
N ASP A 67 16.77 -11.07 17.30
CA ASP A 67 16.29 -11.07 18.68
C ASP A 67 15.52 -12.38 18.99
N PRO A 68 15.91 -13.14 20.03
CA PRO A 68 15.28 -14.41 20.34
C PRO A 68 13.79 -14.31 20.69
N ALA A 69 13.34 -13.22 21.33
CA ALA A 69 11.94 -13.00 21.67
C ALA A 69 11.12 -12.64 20.43
N LEU A 70 11.68 -11.82 19.54
CA LEU A 70 11.08 -11.55 18.23
C LEU A 70 10.92 -12.84 17.41
N LEU A 71 11.99 -13.63 17.29
CA LEU A 71 11.97 -14.91 16.58
C LEU A 71 10.93 -15.88 17.17
N ALA A 72 10.81 -15.94 18.50
CA ALA A 72 9.78 -16.75 19.15
C ALA A 72 8.37 -16.28 18.79
N ALA A 73 8.11 -14.98 18.87
CA ALA A 73 6.81 -14.40 18.51
C ALA A 73 6.46 -14.62 17.02
N VAL A 74 7.41 -14.43 16.11
CA VAL A 74 7.21 -14.69 14.68
C VAL A 74 6.83 -16.15 14.44
N ARG A 75 7.52 -17.10 15.08
CA ARG A 75 7.18 -18.53 14.96
C ARG A 75 5.79 -18.84 15.47
N GLU A 76 5.41 -18.26 16.61
CA GLU A 76 4.09 -18.44 17.21
C GLU A 76 2.99 -17.94 16.25
N VAL A 77 3.13 -16.73 15.72
CA VAL A 77 2.06 -16.10 14.91
C VAL A 77 2.02 -16.59 13.46
N THR A 78 3.10 -17.19 12.96
CA THR A 78 3.16 -17.69 11.58
C THR A 78 3.11 -19.21 11.45
N GLY A 79 3.29 -19.94 12.56
CA GLY A 79 3.45 -21.40 12.55
C GLY A 79 4.74 -21.90 11.90
N ARG A 80 5.69 -21.00 11.59
CA ARG A 80 6.94 -21.33 10.89
C ARG A 80 7.97 -22.01 11.81
N THR A 81 8.86 -22.79 11.20
CA THR A 81 10.07 -23.27 11.88
C THR A 81 11.00 -22.10 12.19
N HIS A 82 12.00 -22.32 13.06
CA HIS A 82 12.99 -21.30 13.36
C HIS A 82 13.74 -20.81 12.11
N ALA A 83 14.21 -21.72 11.26
CA ALA A 83 14.90 -21.36 10.02
C ALA A 83 14.01 -20.53 9.07
N GLN A 84 12.73 -20.90 8.94
CA GLN A 84 11.76 -20.16 8.14
C GLN A 84 11.40 -18.79 8.73
N ALA A 85 11.47 -18.63 10.05
CA ALA A 85 11.27 -17.35 10.72
C ALA A 85 12.46 -16.42 10.51
N VAL A 86 13.69 -16.94 10.58
CA VAL A 86 14.91 -16.19 10.23
C VAL A 86 14.85 -15.72 8.76
N GLU A 87 14.50 -16.61 7.84
CA GLU A 87 14.34 -16.27 6.42
C GLU A 87 13.26 -15.19 6.20
N LEU A 88 12.13 -15.28 6.92
CA LEU A 88 11.10 -14.25 6.87
C LEU A 88 11.61 -12.90 7.38
N LEU A 89 12.30 -12.91 8.53
CA LEU A 89 12.83 -11.70 9.15
C LEU A 89 13.94 -11.03 8.33
N ALA A 90 14.67 -11.79 7.50
CA ALA A 90 15.62 -11.24 6.54
C ALA A 90 14.98 -10.34 5.47
N SER A 91 13.64 -10.33 5.36
CA SER A 91 12.92 -9.38 4.50
C SER A 91 12.81 -7.97 5.12
N PHE A 92 13.13 -7.82 6.40
CA PHE A 92 13.10 -6.55 7.11
C PHE A 92 14.50 -5.99 7.35
N ASP A 93 14.64 -4.67 7.27
CA ASP A 93 15.90 -4.00 7.59
C ASP A 93 16.12 -3.98 9.11
N SER A 94 17.31 -4.42 9.53
CA SER A 94 17.78 -4.40 10.91
C SER A 94 19.05 -3.57 11.10
N SER A 95 19.46 -2.82 10.07
CA SER A 95 20.69 -2.02 10.09
C SER A 95 20.49 -0.62 10.71
N GLY A 96 19.23 -0.22 10.92
CA GLY A 96 18.84 1.07 11.50
C GLY A 96 18.31 0.98 12.93
N PRO A 97 17.91 2.12 13.52
CA PRO A 97 17.26 2.16 14.84
C PRO A 97 15.83 1.60 14.84
N ASP A 98 15.27 1.35 13.65
CA ASP A 98 13.91 0.86 13.48
C ASP A 98 13.86 -0.62 13.82
N VAL A 99 13.06 -0.95 14.84
CA VAL A 99 12.84 -2.33 15.27
C VAL A 99 11.74 -2.99 14.47
N VAL A 100 11.83 -4.31 14.30
CA VAL A 100 10.71 -5.11 13.80
C VAL A 100 9.75 -5.36 14.95
N GLU A 101 8.45 -5.20 14.69
CA GLU A 101 7.39 -5.35 15.68
C GLU A 101 6.43 -6.49 15.28
N VAL A 102 6.02 -7.30 16.25
CA VAL A 102 4.89 -8.23 16.11
C VAL A 102 3.71 -7.65 16.87
N LEU A 103 2.60 -7.42 16.16
CA LEU A 103 1.47 -6.62 16.63
C LEU A 103 0.16 -7.37 16.43
N VAL A 104 -0.81 -7.17 17.31
CA VAL A 104 -2.23 -7.50 17.08
C VAL A 104 -3.02 -6.21 16.94
N LEU A 105 -3.77 -6.07 15.85
CA LEU A 105 -4.62 -4.92 15.61
C LEU A 105 -5.75 -4.83 16.63
N ARG A 106 -5.96 -3.65 17.21
CA ARG A 106 -7.13 -3.33 18.05
C ARG A 106 -8.26 -2.64 17.30
N SER A 107 -7.98 -2.13 16.10
CA SER A 107 -8.94 -1.51 15.20
C SER A 107 -8.65 -1.93 13.77
N ASP A 108 -9.63 -1.79 12.90
CA ASP A 108 -9.43 -1.93 11.46
C ASP A 108 -8.34 -0.97 10.97
N ALA A 109 -7.61 -1.38 9.93
CA ALA A 109 -6.59 -0.57 9.27
C ALA A 109 -6.63 -0.77 7.75
N PHE A 110 -6.42 0.28 6.98
CA PHE A 110 -6.36 0.18 5.52
C PHE A 110 -4.92 0.02 5.06
N VAL A 111 -4.68 -0.81 4.06
CA VAL A 111 -3.34 -1.08 3.53
C VAL A 111 -3.37 -1.28 2.02
N ALA A 112 -2.22 -1.15 1.39
CA ALA A 112 -2.03 -1.42 -0.03
C ALA A 112 -1.25 -2.71 -0.26
N ARG A 113 -1.52 -3.41 -1.34
CA ARG A 113 -0.67 -4.50 -1.84
C ARG A 113 -0.37 -4.29 -3.31
N TYR A 114 0.91 -4.29 -3.65
CA TYR A 114 1.39 -4.21 -5.01
C TYR A 114 1.57 -5.62 -5.60
N TRP A 115 1.19 -5.82 -6.85
CA TRP A 115 1.25 -7.14 -7.50
C TRP A 115 1.61 -7.06 -8.99
N SER A 116 2.20 -8.14 -9.53
CA SER A 116 2.66 -8.24 -10.92
C SER A 116 1.52 -8.56 -11.90
N ASP A 117 0.65 -9.47 -11.51
CA ASP A 117 -0.44 -10.00 -12.33
C ASP A 117 -1.63 -10.43 -11.45
N PRO A 118 -2.83 -10.68 -12.03
CA PRO A 118 -4.03 -11.00 -11.26
C PRO A 118 -3.91 -12.21 -10.33
N ASN A 119 -3.04 -13.18 -10.62
CA ASN A 119 -2.86 -14.36 -9.76
C ASN A 119 -2.01 -14.02 -8.53
N ALA A 120 -1.18 -12.97 -8.60
CA ALA A 120 -0.36 -12.46 -7.51
C ALA A 120 -1.08 -11.45 -6.59
N LYS A 121 -2.35 -11.12 -6.89
CA LYS A 121 -3.19 -10.22 -6.07
C LYS A 121 -3.25 -10.65 -4.62
N LEU A 122 -3.27 -11.96 -4.38
CA LEU A 122 -3.30 -12.54 -3.04
C LEU A 122 -1.88 -12.77 -2.55
N GLY A 123 -1.65 -12.50 -1.27
CA GLY A 123 -0.40 -12.80 -0.58
C GLY A 123 -0.37 -12.14 0.78
N ARG A 124 0.82 -12.09 1.39
CA ARG A 124 0.96 -11.72 2.81
C ARG A 124 1.72 -10.41 3.05
N TRP A 125 2.24 -9.80 2.00
CA TRP A 125 3.02 -8.56 2.07
C TRP A 125 2.16 -7.37 1.65
N TYR A 126 2.19 -6.33 2.47
CA TYR A 126 1.38 -5.11 2.34
C TYR A 126 2.22 -3.89 2.70
N ALA A 127 1.79 -2.72 2.23
CA ALA A 127 2.39 -1.43 2.49
C ALA A 127 1.38 -0.49 3.17
N PRO A 128 1.83 0.46 4.00
CA PRO A 128 0.97 1.51 4.51
C PRO A 128 0.50 2.45 3.41
N ILE A 129 -0.67 3.05 3.65
CA ILE A 129 -1.22 4.19 2.94
C ILE A 129 -0.97 5.41 3.83
N LEU A 130 -0.03 6.25 3.43
CA LEU A 130 0.42 7.38 4.25
C LEU A 130 -0.32 8.63 3.83
N ARG A 131 -1.09 9.23 4.74
CA ARG A 131 -1.84 10.48 4.49
C ARG A 131 -2.75 10.42 3.25
N GLY A 132 -3.37 9.25 3.02
CA GLY A 132 -4.22 8.98 1.87
C GLY A 132 -3.45 8.76 0.57
N GLN A 133 -2.13 8.60 0.64
CA GLN A 133 -1.28 8.39 -0.52
C GLN A 133 -0.69 6.98 -0.48
N ILE A 134 -0.72 6.32 -1.63
CA ILE A 134 0.06 5.11 -1.91
C ILE A 134 1.36 5.52 -2.60
N TYR A 135 2.39 4.68 -2.51
CA TYR A 135 3.61 4.89 -3.29
C TYR A 135 3.33 4.86 -4.79
N LEU A 136 4.00 5.75 -5.52
CA LEU A 136 4.01 5.70 -6.99
C LEU A 136 4.81 4.48 -7.48
N PRO A 137 4.63 4.02 -8.73
CA PRO A 137 5.24 2.77 -9.19
C PRO A 137 6.77 2.67 -9.00
N ALA A 138 7.56 3.69 -9.36
CA ALA A 138 9.01 3.66 -9.18
C ALA A 138 9.41 3.67 -7.70
N GLU A 139 8.73 4.50 -6.90
CA GLU A 139 8.93 4.58 -5.45
C GLU A 139 8.58 3.26 -4.75
N ALA A 140 7.46 2.64 -5.11
CA ALA A 140 7.05 1.34 -4.58
C ALA A 140 8.10 0.27 -4.87
N ARG A 141 8.62 0.23 -6.10
CA ARG A 141 9.67 -0.72 -6.50
C ARG A 141 10.96 -0.54 -5.69
N GLN A 142 11.33 0.71 -5.44
CA GLN A 142 12.52 1.04 -4.68
C GLN A 142 12.34 0.72 -3.19
N LEU A 143 11.32 1.31 -2.56
CA LEU A 143 11.12 1.29 -1.11
C LEU A 143 10.62 -0.04 -0.57
N LEU A 144 9.80 -0.77 -1.35
CA LEU A 144 9.26 -2.07 -0.97
C LEU A 144 10.04 -3.23 -1.60
N ALA A 145 11.17 -2.94 -2.23
CA ALA A 145 12.01 -3.92 -2.94
C ALA A 145 11.18 -4.91 -3.77
N LEU A 146 10.32 -4.40 -4.66
CA LEU A 146 9.40 -5.27 -5.41
C LEU A 146 10.19 -6.15 -6.40
N PRO A 147 9.81 -7.44 -6.58
CA PRO A 147 10.42 -8.30 -7.59
C PRO A 147 10.36 -7.69 -8.99
N LEU A 148 11.30 -8.05 -9.88
CA LEU A 148 11.39 -7.50 -11.25
C LEU A 148 10.06 -7.54 -12.02
N ALA A 149 9.30 -8.63 -11.87
CA ALA A 149 8.01 -8.81 -12.52
C ALA A 149 6.93 -7.85 -11.99
N ASN A 150 7.08 -7.33 -10.76
CA ASN A 150 6.17 -6.40 -10.14
C ASN A 150 6.61 -4.96 -10.40
N THR A 151 5.96 -4.36 -11.39
CA THR A 151 6.25 -2.98 -11.83
C THR A 151 5.71 -1.90 -10.87
N GLY A 152 5.05 -2.27 -9.77
CA GLY A 152 4.39 -1.32 -8.86
C GLY A 152 3.11 -0.69 -9.43
N ARG A 153 2.68 -1.11 -10.63
CA ARG A 153 1.56 -0.48 -11.36
C ARG A 153 0.18 -0.99 -10.97
N CYS A 154 0.11 -2.17 -10.37
CA CYS A 154 -1.16 -2.76 -9.96
C CYS A 154 -1.19 -2.83 -8.44
N VAL A 155 -2.24 -2.26 -7.86
CA VAL A 155 -2.40 -2.13 -6.42
C VAL A 155 -3.80 -2.57 -6.02
N THR A 156 -3.91 -3.35 -4.96
CA THR A 156 -5.20 -3.61 -4.31
C THR A 156 -5.19 -2.96 -2.93
N LEU A 157 -6.24 -2.21 -2.64
CA LEU A 157 -6.51 -1.64 -1.33
C LEU A 157 -7.31 -2.66 -0.52
N TYR A 158 -6.86 -2.89 0.71
CA TYR A 158 -7.50 -3.80 1.63
C TYR A 158 -7.81 -3.11 2.95
N ARG A 159 -8.83 -3.61 3.63
CA ARG A 159 -9.10 -3.36 5.04
C ARG A 159 -8.69 -4.57 5.85
N PHE A 160 -7.65 -4.44 6.66
CA PHE A 160 -7.40 -5.34 7.77
C PHE A 160 -8.46 -5.14 8.84
N LYS A 161 -8.95 -6.25 9.38
CA LYS A 161 -9.92 -6.26 10.48
C LYS A 161 -9.19 -6.28 11.81
N ALA A 162 -9.81 -5.68 12.84
CA ALA A 162 -9.33 -5.81 14.21
C ALA A 162 -9.14 -7.29 14.59
N GLY A 163 -8.12 -7.57 15.41
CA GLY A 163 -7.72 -8.93 15.80
C GLY A 163 -6.71 -9.58 14.86
N LEU A 164 -6.42 -9.01 13.68
CA LEU A 164 -5.38 -9.52 12.81
C LEU A 164 -3.97 -9.28 13.41
N THR A 165 -3.14 -10.31 13.35
CA THR A 165 -1.72 -10.22 13.69
C THR A 165 -0.89 -9.78 12.49
N LEU A 166 0.07 -8.89 12.73
CA LEU A 166 0.98 -8.34 11.73
C LEU A 166 2.43 -8.39 12.24
N ILE A 167 3.37 -8.55 11.32
CA ILE A 167 4.77 -8.22 11.53
C ILE A 167 5.05 -6.94 10.75
N ARG A 168 5.64 -5.94 11.41
CA ARG A 168 5.85 -4.59 10.88
C ARG A 168 7.33 -4.24 10.96
N GLY A 169 7.83 -3.57 9.93
CA GLY A 169 9.19 -3.03 9.92
C GLY A 169 9.53 -2.38 8.58
N ALA A 170 10.73 -1.83 8.47
CA ALA A 170 11.26 -1.34 7.21
C ALA A 170 11.64 -2.51 6.29
N CYS A 171 11.49 -2.35 4.97
CA CYS A 171 11.90 -3.33 3.98
C CYS A 171 13.42 -3.41 3.86
N ALA A 172 13.98 -4.61 3.81
CA ALA A 172 15.42 -4.81 3.64
C ALA A 172 15.90 -4.35 2.24
N ASP A 173 17.18 -3.97 2.17
CA ASP A 173 17.87 -3.71 0.89
C ASP A 173 18.05 -5.03 0.11
N MET A 174 17.56 -5.06 -1.12
CA MET A 174 17.63 -6.20 -2.04
C MET A 174 18.53 -5.93 -3.26
N THR A 175 19.28 -4.83 -3.28
CA THR A 175 20.23 -4.49 -4.37
C THR A 175 21.33 -5.53 -4.55
N GLY A 176 21.65 -6.30 -3.50
CA GLY A 176 22.55 -7.47 -3.57
C GLY A 176 21.99 -8.65 -4.37
N ASN A 177 20.72 -8.64 -4.77
CA ASN A 177 20.08 -9.66 -5.60
C ASN A 177 19.37 -9.04 -6.82
N PRO A 178 20.14 -8.43 -7.75
CA PRO A 178 19.58 -7.66 -8.85
C PRO A 178 18.80 -8.51 -9.86
N GLU A 179 19.08 -9.82 -9.95
CA GLU A 179 18.37 -10.74 -10.86
C GLU A 179 16.94 -11.05 -10.39
N ALA A 180 16.63 -10.88 -9.10
CA ALA A 180 15.29 -11.09 -8.56
C ALA A 180 14.52 -9.77 -8.38
N PHE A 181 15.20 -8.72 -7.91
CA PHE A 181 14.56 -7.47 -7.48
C PHE A 181 14.97 -6.24 -8.29
N GLY A 182 16.10 -6.30 -9.00
CA GLY A 182 16.68 -5.17 -9.73
C GLY A 182 17.61 -4.30 -8.87
N PRO A 183 18.51 -3.52 -9.52
CA PRO A 183 19.51 -2.70 -8.83
C PRO A 183 18.91 -1.46 -8.14
N TYR A 184 17.63 -1.21 -8.32
CA TYR A 184 16.91 -0.08 -7.71
C TYR A 184 16.26 -0.43 -6.37
N ALA A 185 16.26 -1.71 -5.97
CA ALA A 185 15.50 -2.22 -4.83
C ALA A 185 16.22 -1.95 -3.49
N THR A 186 16.37 -0.67 -3.13
CA THR A 186 17.13 -0.24 -1.94
C THR A 186 16.41 -0.49 -0.62
N GLY A 187 15.11 -0.83 -0.63
CA GLY A 187 14.34 -1.01 0.59
C GLY A 187 14.11 0.30 1.35
N GLY A 188 13.91 0.17 2.67
CA GLY A 188 13.69 1.28 3.61
C GLY A 188 12.23 1.73 3.77
N GLY A 189 11.33 1.29 2.88
CA GLY A 189 9.90 1.54 3.02
C GLY A 189 9.28 0.68 4.12
N GLU A 190 8.38 1.26 4.91
CA GLU A 190 7.59 0.50 5.86
C GLU A 190 6.73 -0.56 5.15
N GLN A 191 6.72 -1.78 5.68
CA GLN A 191 5.94 -2.90 5.17
C GLN A 191 5.32 -3.74 6.30
N TYR A 192 4.29 -4.48 5.94
CA TYR A 192 3.57 -5.39 6.83
C TYR A 192 3.55 -6.80 6.24
N TYR A 193 3.86 -7.79 7.07
CA TYR A 193 3.57 -9.19 6.81
C TYR A 193 2.36 -9.64 7.65
N ALA A 194 1.29 -10.07 6.98
CA ALA A 194 0.06 -10.54 7.62
C ALA A 194 -0.14 -12.05 7.36
N PRO A 195 0.25 -12.95 8.28
CA PRO A 195 0.20 -14.40 8.06
C PRO A 195 -1.19 -14.92 7.74
N ASP A 196 -2.21 -14.38 8.40
CA ASP A 196 -3.58 -14.90 8.32
C ASP A 196 -4.47 -14.13 7.33
N ALA A 197 -3.91 -13.19 6.58
CA ALA A 197 -4.68 -12.42 5.59
C ALA A 197 -5.16 -13.29 4.41
N THR A 198 -4.42 -14.35 4.08
CA THR A 198 -4.77 -15.28 3.00
C THR A 198 -4.75 -16.72 3.47
N LEU A 199 -5.72 -17.50 3.00
CA LEU A 199 -5.84 -18.94 3.21
C LEU A 199 -5.22 -19.68 2.03
N TRP A 200 -4.40 -20.69 2.33
CA TRP A 200 -3.84 -21.59 1.33
C TRP A 200 -4.70 -22.84 1.26
N VAL A 201 -5.51 -22.94 0.21
CA VAL A 201 -6.35 -24.10 -0.08
C VAL A 201 -5.61 -24.97 -1.09
N VAL A 202 -5.98 -26.26 -1.19
CA VAL A 202 -5.22 -27.29 -1.91
C VAL A 202 -4.92 -26.92 -3.36
N ASP A 203 -5.80 -26.16 -4.01
CA ASP A 203 -5.75 -25.83 -5.43
C ASP A 203 -5.72 -24.32 -5.72
N HIS A 204 -5.90 -23.46 -4.72
CA HIS A 204 -5.86 -22.01 -4.88
C HIS A 204 -5.60 -21.26 -3.57
N VAL A 205 -5.33 -19.96 -3.69
CA VAL A 205 -5.23 -19.05 -2.56
C VAL A 205 -6.51 -18.23 -2.48
N GLU A 206 -6.99 -17.99 -1.26
CA GLU A 206 -8.19 -17.19 -0.99
C GLU A 206 -7.87 -16.08 0.02
N LEU A 207 -8.67 -15.00 0.02
CA LEU A 207 -8.65 -14.06 1.15
C LEU A 207 -9.27 -14.73 2.37
N ASN A 208 -8.73 -14.47 3.55
CA ASN A 208 -9.41 -14.82 4.79
C ASN A 208 -10.45 -13.75 5.11
N PRO A 209 -11.76 -14.02 4.94
CA PRO A 209 -12.79 -13.00 5.13
C PRO A 209 -12.91 -12.54 6.59
N ASN A 210 -12.34 -13.27 7.55
CA ASN A 210 -12.32 -12.86 8.96
C ASN A 210 -11.17 -11.90 9.28
N ALA A 211 -10.13 -11.85 8.44
CA ALA A 211 -8.93 -11.05 8.67
C ALA A 211 -8.86 -9.82 7.77
N ILE A 212 -9.35 -9.93 6.53
CA ILE A 212 -9.14 -8.92 5.51
C ILE A 212 -10.33 -8.82 4.55
N GLU A 213 -10.51 -7.64 3.96
CA GLU A 213 -11.52 -7.36 2.96
C GLU A 213 -10.93 -6.51 1.83
N LEU A 214 -11.27 -6.85 0.58
CA LEU A 214 -10.93 -6.04 -0.58
C LEU A 214 -11.78 -4.77 -0.58
N VAL A 215 -11.12 -3.61 -0.71
CA VAL A 215 -11.79 -2.30 -0.77
C VAL A 215 -11.86 -1.80 -2.20
N SER A 216 -10.73 -1.80 -2.91
CA SER A 216 -10.66 -1.31 -4.30
C SER A 216 -9.41 -1.84 -5.01
N GLU A 217 -9.40 -1.76 -6.34
CA GLU A 217 -8.23 -2.05 -7.17
C GLU A 217 -7.84 -0.82 -7.99
N LEU A 218 -6.54 -0.56 -8.07
CA LEU A 218 -5.95 0.57 -8.76
C LEU A 218 -4.93 0.09 -9.79
N ARG A 219 -4.95 0.71 -10.97
CA ARG A 219 -4.01 0.43 -12.06
C ARG A 219 -3.44 1.73 -12.62
N PHE A 220 -2.13 1.90 -12.50
CA PHE A 220 -1.42 3.06 -13.05
C PHE A 220 -1.25 2.92 -14.57
N PRO A 221 -1.55 3.97 -15.35
CA PRO A 221 -1.36 3.96 -16.80
C PRO A 221 0.13 3.88 -17.14
N GLN A 222 0.45 3.29 -18.29
CA GLN A 222 1.82 3.22 -18.79
C GLN A 222 2.45 4.62 -18.86
N GLY A 223 3.71 4.75 -18.46
CA GLY A 223 4.46 6.01 -18.49
C GLY A 223 4.51 6.80 -17.18
N VAL A 224 3.65 6.49 -16.20
CA VAL A 224 3.82 7.01 -14.82
C VAL A 224 5.02 6.32 -14.19
N GLN A 225 6.02 7.09 -13.76
CA GLN A 225 7.18 6.63 -12.98
C GLN A 225 6.97 7.02 -11.53
#